data_AF-A0A7W6HCD7-F1
#
_entry.id   AF-A0A7W6HCD7-F1
#
_cell.length_a   1.000
_cell.length_b   1.000
_cell.length_c   1.000
_cell.angle_alpha   90.00
_cell.angle_beta   90.00
_cell.angle_gamma   90.00
#
_symmetry.space_group_name_H-M   'P 1'
#
loop_
_entity.id
_entity.type
_entity.pdbx_description
1 polymer ?
#
loop_
_entity_poly.entity_id
_entity_poly.type
_entity_poly.pdbx_seq_one_letter_code
_entity_poly.pdbx_strand_id
1 'polypeptide(L)'
;MSSIDPSAFGNAAPATTASDRLSRVLAVMVLLLSTGFFSAVVAISHNDPGYFDRLLISAMQGPLDPIETGSTEKASDSGITPLPVPHRVRHTQLTPQDFQIVMVFGGEAHLASPGELWRVRVDSLVPGLGRILAIEPGENGGTVRAERATLTGVRTD
;
A
#
# COMPACT_ATOMS: atom_id res chain seq x y z
N MET A 1 10.84 -61.66 38.73
CA MET A 1 11.24 -60.23 38.85
C MET A 1 12.27 -59.96 37.77
N SER A 2 11.88 -59.26 36.70
CA SER A 2 12.77 -58.88 35.60
C SER A 2 13.39 -57.53 35.93
N SER A 3 14.73 -57.45 36.03
CA SER A 3 15.42 -56.19 36.27
C SER A 3 15.49 -55.40 34.96
N ILE A 4 14.86 -54.22 34.94
CA ILE A 4 15.03 -53.26 33.85
C ILE A 4 16.47 -52.74 33.95
N ASP A 5 17.26 -52.95 32.90
CA ASP A 5 18.62 -52.45 32.78
C ASP A 5 18.60 -50.94 32.49
N PRO A 6 19.05 -50.08 33.42
CA PRO A 6 19.00 -48.62 33.26
C PRO A 6 20.02 -48.10 32.23
N SER A 7 20.88 -48.95 31.68
CA SER A 7 21.87 -48.56 30.66
C SER A 7 21.29 -48.37 29.25
N ALA A 8 20.04 -48.81 29.01
CA ALA A 8 19.38 -48.68 27.70
C ALA A 8 18.97 -47.25 27.31
N PHE A 9 19.05 -46.29 28.24
CA PHE A 9 18.72 -44.88 28.00
C PHE A 9 19.97 -43.98 27.91
N GLY A 10 21.09 -44.54 27.49
CA GLY A 10 22.25 -43.76 27.09
C GLY A 10 21.94 -42.95 25.83
N ASN A 11 21.51 -41.70 25.99
CA ASN A 11 21.62 -40.69 24.94
C ASN A 11 23.11 -40.48 24.64
N ALA A 12 23.68 -41.35 23.79
CA ALA A 12 24.97 -41.10 23.19
C ALA A 12 24.80 -39.86 22.33
N ALA A 13 25.22 -38.70 22.85
CA ALA A 13 25.30 -37.48 22.07
C ALA A 13 26.08 -37.80 20.79
N PRO A 14 25.55 -37.47 19.59
CA PRO A 14 26.24 -37.78 18.35
C PRO A 14 27.64 -37.16 18.42
N ALA A 15 28.66 -37.94 18.06
CA ALA A 15 30.04 -37.49 18.08
C ALA A 15 30.15 -36.22 17.23
N THR A 16 30.32 -35.07 17.87
CA THR A 16 30.39 -33.78 17.18
C THR A 16 31.59 -33.82 16.24
N THR A 17 31.33 -33.73 14.94
CA THR A 17 32.41 -33.62 13.97
C THR A 17 33.08 -32.24 14.11
N ALA A 18 34.33 -32.08 13.68
CA ALA A 18 34.99 -30.77 13.69
C ALA A 18 34.20 -29.72 12.89
N SER A 19 33.48 -30.14 11.85
CA SER A 19 32.58 -29.31 11.05
C SER A 19 31.40 -28.77 11.87
N ASP A 20 30.79 -29.59 12.74
CA ASP A 20 29.67 -29.17 13.59
C ASP A 20 30.09 -28.13 14.64
N ARG A 21 31.34 -28.20 15.11
CA ARG A 21 31.89 -27.21 16.04
C ARG A 21 32.15 -25.88 15.32
N LEU A 22 32.70 -25.93 14.11
CA LEU A 22 32.94 -24.74 13.29
C LEU A 22 31.64 -24.04 12.89
N SER A 23 30.63 -24.80 12.47
CA SER A 23 29.31 -24.25 12.10
C SER A 23 28.62 -23.58 13.29
N ARG A 24 28.69 -24.17 14.48
CA ARG A 24 28.18 -23.57 15.72
C ARG A 24 28.89 -22.27 16.08
N VAL A 25 30.23 -22.23 15.98
CA VAL A 25 31.00 -21.01 16.26
C VAL A 25 30.63 -19.90 15.27
N LEU A 26 30.54 -20.22 13.98
CA LEU A 26 30.12 -19.27 12.95
C LEU A 26 28.68 -18.78 13.18
N ALA A 27 27.76 -19.67 13.51
CA ALA A 27 26.37 -19.30 13.80
C ALA A 27 26.27 -18.36 15.01
N VAL A 28 27.00 -18.64 16.09
CA VAL A 28 27.06 -17.76 17.27
C VAL A 28 27.71 -16.42 16.93
N MET A 29 28.78 -16.42 16.14
CA MET A 29 29.41 -15.18 15.66
C MET A 29 28.44 -14.31 14.85
N VAL A 30 27.75 -14.91 13.87
CA VAL A 30 26.76 -14.20 13.06
C VAL A 30 25.65 -13.65 13.94
N LEU A 31 25.14 -14.45 14.89
CA LEU A 31 24.10 -14.00 15.82
C LEU A 31 24.56 -12.79 16.66
N LEU A 32 25.77 -12.84 17.20
CA LEU A 32 26.33 -11.74 17.99
C LEU A 32 26.56 -10.49 17.14
N LEU A 33 27.11 -10.63 15.93
CA LEU A 33 27.30 -9.51 15.01
C LEU A 33 25.99 -8.88 14.59
N SER A 34 24.98 -9.69 14.22
CA SER A 34 23.67 -9.18 13.84
C SER A 34 23.02 -8.43 15.01
N THR A 35 23.02 -9.04 16.20
CA THR A 35 22.42 -8.40 17.39
C THR A 35 23.13 -7.10 17.73
N GLY A 36 24.47 -7.07 17.67
CA GLY A 36 25.27 -5.86 17.89
C GLY A 36 25.01 -4.78 16.85
N PHE A 37 24.95 -5.15 15.56
CA PHE A 37 24.65 -4.23 14.48
C PHE A 37 23.27 -3.58 14.65
N PHE A 38 22.22 -4.38 14.87
CA PHE A 38 20.88 -3.84 15.10
C PHE A 38 20.81 -2.96 16.35
N SER A 39 21.46 -3.37 17.45
CA SER A 39 21.51 -2.57 18.67
C SER A 39 22.20 -1.21 18.43
N ALA A 40 23.28 -1.18 17.66
CA ALA A 40 23.98 0.04 17.29
C ALA A 40 23.12 0.94 16.41
N VAL A 41 22.44 0.39 15.38
CA VAL A 41 21.51 1.14 14.53
C VAL A 41 20.40 1.78 15.35
N VAL A 42 19.77 1.01 16.25
CA VAL A 42 18.71 1.53 17.13
C VAL A 42 19.23 2.64 18.05
N ALA A 43 20.41 2.46 18.65
CA ALA A 43 20.99 3.48 19.52
C ALA A 43 21.32 4.77 18.77
N ILE A 44 21.85 4.67 17.54
CA ILE A 44 22.13 5.82 16.68
C ILE A 44 20.82 6.51 16.29
N SER A 45 19.81 5.78 15.83
CA SER A 45 18.50 6.34 15.48
C SER A 45 17.81 7.04 16.65
N HIS A 46 17.97 6.55 17.87
CA HIS A 46 17.35 7.16 19.04
C HIS A 46 18.10 8.44 19.47
N ASN A 47 19.43 8.44 19.42
CA ASN A 47 20.24 9.59 19.83
C ASN A 47 20.28 10.69 18.75
N ASP A 48 20.22 10.30 17.48
CA ASP A 48 20.22 11.19 16.33
C ASP A 48 19.26 10.69 15.23
N PRO A 49 17.97 11.06 15.31
CA PRO A 49 16.94 10.59 14.37
C PRO A 49 17.23 10.93 12.91
N GLY A 50 17.98 12.01 12.65
CA GLY A 50 18.32 12.46 11.30
C GLY A 50 19.67 11.94 10.78
N TYR A 51 20.35 11.06 11.51
CA TYR A 51 21.68 10.55 11.14
C TYR A 51 21.67 9.85 9.77
N PHE A 52 20.72 8.93 9.55
CA PHE A 52 20.65 8.15 8.31
C PHE A 52 20.17 8.97 7.12
N ASP A 53 19.29 9.95 7.34
CA ASP A 53 18.85 10.87 6.29
C ASP A 53 20.02 11.72 5.77
N ARG A 54 20.84 12.25 6.70
CA ARG A 54 22.06 12.99 6.32
C ARG A 54 23.05 12.10 5.58
N LEU A 55 23.21 10.85 6.02
CA LEU A 55 24.10 9.89 5.37
C LEU A 55 23.60 9.57 3.96
N LEU A 56 22.29 9.36 3.78
CA LEU A 56 21.64 9.14 2.49
C LEU A 56 21.83 10.34 1.56
N ILE A 57 21.52 11.56 2.02
CA ILE A 57 21.66 12.80 1.24
C ILE A 57 23.12 13.01 0.85
N SER A 58 24.07 12.73 1.75
CA SER A 58 25.50 12.84 1.45
C SER A 58 25.99 11.79 0.45
N ALA A 59 25.35 10.60 0.41
CA ALA A 59 25.65 9.53 -0.54
C ALA A 59 25.01 9.75 -1.92
N MET A 60 23.96 10.57 -2.03
CA MET A 60 23.31 10.96 -3.29
C MET A 60 24.11 12.03 -4.05
N GLN A 61 25.41 11.78 -4.29
CA GLN A 61 26.22 12.65 -5.14
C GLN A 61 25.79 12.53 -6.62
N GLY A 62 24.83 13.35 -7.00
CA GLY A 62 24.38 13.57 -8.37
C GLY A 62 23.35 14.69 -8.39
N PRO A 63 23.20 15.46 -9.48
CA PRO A 63 22.07 16.37 -9.63
C PRO A 63 20.81 15.51 -9.56
N LEU A 64 20.11 15.57 -8.42
CA LEU A 64 18.75 15.10 -8.34
C LEU A 64 18.01 15.92 -9.37
N ASP A 65 17.59 15.31 -10.48
CA ASP A 65 16.61 15.94 -11.37
C ASP A 65 15.47 16.37 -10.45
N PRO A 66 15.19 17.69 -10.35
CA PRO A 66 14.12 18.14 -9.50
C PRO A 66 12.89 17.39 -9.94
N ILE A 67 12.31 16.62 -9.02
CA ILE A 67 10.94 16.14 -9.20
C ILE A 67 10.08 17.40 -9.11
N GLU A 68 9.96 18.11 -10.23
CA GLU A 68 8.81 18.94 -10.52
C GLU A 68 7.63 17.98 -10.63
N THR A 69 7.11 17.55 -9.48
CA THR A 69 5.70 17.23 -9.41
C THR A 69 4.99 18.54 -9.68
N GLY A 70 4.69 18.78 -10.96
CA GLY A 70 3.82 19.87 -11.37
C GLY A 70 2.51 19.73 -10.60
N SER A 71 2.41 20.45 -9.49
CA SER A 71 1.12 20.93 -9.02
C SER A 71 0.54 21.64 -10.24
N THR A 72 -0.47 21.04 -10.86
CA THR A 72 -1.19 21.66 -11.95
C THR A 72 -2.01 22.79 -11.36
N GLU A 73 -1.35 23.89 -10.98
CA GLU A 73 -1.98 25.17 -11.07
C GLU A 73 -2.45 25.28 -12.51
N LYS A 74 -3.77 25.40 -12.66
CA LYS A 74 -4.45 25.55 -13.92
C LYS A 74 -3.88 26.81 -14.57
N ALA A 75 -2.92 26.65 -15.47
CA ALA A 75 -2.32 27.74 -16.21
C ALA A 75 -3.41 28.41 -17.05
N SER A 76 -4.04 29.44 -16.49
CA SER A 76 -4.52 30.54 -17.30
C SER A 76 -3.27 31.26 -17.79
N ASP A 77 -2.96 31.10 -19.07
CA ASP A 77 -2.14 32.04 -19.85
C ASP A 77 -0.62 31.82 -20.00
N SER A 78 -0.15 30.57 -19.97
CA SER A 78 1.17 30.24 -20.52
C SER A 78 1.00 29.21 -21.63
N GLY A 79 1.34 29.57 -22.87
CA GLY A 79 1.19 28.82 -24.13
C GLY A 79 1.93 27.48 -24.22
N ILE A 80 1.86 26.68 -23.16
CA ILE A 80 2.28 25.30 -23.07
C ILE A 80 1.15 24.47 -23.65
N THR A 81 1.41 23.84 -24.80
CA THR A 81 0.49 22.87 -25.41
C THR A 81 0.25 21.75 -24.40
N PRO A 82 -0.99 21.53 -23.92
CA PRO A 82 -1.27 20.44 -22.99
C PRO A 82 -0.78 19.12 -23.59
N LEU A 83 -0.01 18.36 -22.81
CA LEU A 83 0.33 16.99 -23.19
C LEU A 83 -0.98 16.22 -23.48
N PRO A 84 -1.09 15.52 -24.62
CA PRO A 84 -2.30 14.80 -24.97
C PRO A 84 -2.55 13.71 -23.93
N VAL A 85 -3.57 13.92 -23.11
CA VAL A 85 -4.03 12.90 -22.16
C VAL A 85 -4.67 11.78 -23.00
N PRO A 86 -4.28 10.50 -22.78
CA PRO A 86 -4.92 9.40 -23.47
C PRO A 86 -6.42 9.39 -23.11
N HIS A 87 -7.26 9.77 -24.07
CA HIS A 87 -8.69 9.62 -23.94
C HIS A 87 -9.01 8.13 -24.01
N ARG A 88 -9.48 7.57 -22.89
CA ARG A 88 -10.05 6.22 -22.89
C ARG A 88 -11.32 6.26 -23.73
N VAL A 89 -11.19 5.88 -25.00
CA VAL A 89 -12.34 5.72 -25.91
C VAL A 89 -13.13 4.52 -25.42
N ARG A 90 -14.33 4.77 -24.89
CA ARG A 90 -15.25 3.71 -24.51
C ARG A 90 -16.09 3.32 -25.71
N HIS A 91 -16.33 2.02 -25.87
CA HIS A 91 -17.22 1.50 -26.90
C HIS A 91 -18.69 1.88 -26.67
N THR A 92 -19.07 2.20 -25.42
CA THR A 92 -20.45 2.51 -25.04
C THR A 92 -20.49 3.77 -24.17
N GLN A 93 -21.45 4.65 -24.47
CA GLN A 93 -21.72 5.82 -23.64
C GLN A 93 -22.47 5.36 -22.39
N LEU A 94 -21.84 5.53 -21.22
CA LEU A 94 -22.44 5.16 -19.94
C LEU A 94 -23.65 6.05 -19.64
N THR A 95 -24.78 5.43 -19.31
CA THR A 95 -25.99 6.08 -18.82
C THR A 95 -26.06 5.95 -17.30
N PRO A 96 -26.84 6.81 -16.60
CA PRO A 96 -26.99 6.69 -15.15
C PRO A 96 -27.44 5.33 -14.64
N GLN A 97 -28.19 4.56 -15.46
CA GLN A 97 -28.72 3.25 -15.09
C GLN A 97 -27.65 2.16 -15.09
N ASP A 98 -26.51 2.40 -15.75
CA ASP A 98 -25.38 1.47 -15.80
C ASP A 98 -24.53 1.50 -14.52
N PHE A 99 -24.82 2.42 -13.59
CA PHE A 99 -24.05 2.60 -12.37
C PHE A 99 -24.74 1.99 -11.15
N GLN A 100 -23.98 1.19 -10.41
CA GLN A 100 -24.41 0.63 -9.13
C GLN A 100 -23.45 1.06 -8.01
N ILE A 101 -24.00 1.42 -6.85
CA ILE A 101 -23.19 1.68 -5.66
C ILE A 101 -22.74 0.34 -5.10
N VAL A 102 -21.42 0.14 -5.05
CA VAL A 102 -20.81 -1.04 -4.42
C VAL A 102 -20.62 -0.80 -2.93
N MET A 103 -20.08 0.37 -2.56
CA MET A 103 -19.89 0.75 -1.17
C MET A 103 -19.70 2.25 -1.03
N VAL A 104 -20.10 2.78 0.13
CA VAL A 104 -19.80 4.15 0.57
C VAL A 104 -18.95 4.06 1.84
N PHE A 105 -17.79 4.71 1.84
CA PHE A 105 -16.88 4.73 3.00
C PHE A 105 -16.15 6.07 3.09
N GLY A 106 -16.13 6.68 4.28
CA GLY A 106 -15.33 7.87 4.56
C GLY A 106 -15.60 9.08 3.66
N GLY A 107 -16.84 9.26 3.19
CA GLY A 107 -17.21 10.35 2.25
C GLY A 107 -16.85 10.07 0.79
N GLU A 108 -16.44 8.84 0.47
CA GLU A 108 -16.18 8.36 -0.88
C GLU A 108 -17.18 7.27 -1.24
N ALA A 109 -17.49 7.16 -2.53
CA ALA A 109 -18.32 6.09 -3.07
C ALA A 109 -17.54 5.29 -4.12
N HIS A 110 -17.75 3.98 -4.11
CA HIS A 110 -17.29 3.10 -5.17
C HIS A 110 -18.50 2.76 -6.05
N LEU A 111 -18.45 3.15 -7.32
CA LEU A 111 -19.48 2.88 -8.31
C LEU A 111 -18.97 1.83 -9.30
N ALA A 112 -19.75 0.78 -9.52
CA ALA A 112 -19.50 -0.16 -10.60
C ALA A 112 -20.24 0.29 -11.85
N SER A 113 -19.56 0.23 -12.99
CA SER A 113 -20.17 0.26 -14.32
C SER A 113 -19.69 -0.97 -15.12
N PRO A 114 -20.29 -1.32 -16.27
CA PRO A 114 -19.87 -2.48 -17.04
C PRO A 114 -18.35 -2.49 -17.33
N GLY A 115 -17.61 -3.40 -16.68
CA GLY A 115 -16.16 -3.56 -16.84
C GLY A 115 -15.27 -2.51 -16.17
N GLU A 116 -15.81 -1.61 -15.33
CA GLU A 116 -15.03 -0.57 -14.65
C GLU A 116 -15.51 -0.37 -13.21
N LEU A 117 -14.57 -0.13 -12.29
CA LEU A 117 -14.85 0.31 -10.94
C LEU A 117 -14.35 1.76 -10.77
N TRP A 118 -15.22 2.61 -10.26
CA TRP A 118 -14.99 4.02 -10.09
C TRP A 118 -14.92 4.36 -8.62
N ARG A 119 -13.84 5.01 -8.21
CA ARG A 119 -13.75 5.64 -6.90
C ARG A 119 -14.06 7.13 -7.06
N VAL A 120 -15.12 7.60 -6.41
CA VAL A 120 -15.63 8.97 -6.57
C VAL A 120 -15.77 9.67 -5.23
N ARG A 121 -15.51 10.98 -5.24
CA ARG A 121 -15.73 11.91 -4.13
C ARG A 121 -16.71 12.99 -4.57
N VAL A 122 -17.20 13.79 -3.62
CA VAL A 122 -17.89 15.05 -3.93
C VAL A 122 -17.00 15.88 -4.88
N ASP A 123 -17.62 16.54 -5.86
CA ASP A 123 -17.00 17.26 -6.98
C ASP A 123 -16.31 16.42 -8.06
N SER A 124 -16.29 15.09 -7.95
CA SER A 124 -15.77 14.23 -9.02
C SER A 124 -16.67 14.27 -10.26
N LEU A 125 -16.07 14.28 -11.46
CA LEU A 125 -16.81 14.21 -12.72
C LEU A 125 -16.87 12.78 -13.23
N VAL A 126 -18.08 12.20 -13.30
CA VAL A 126 -18.30 10.84 -13.78
C VAL A 126 -19.05 10.89 -15.11
N PRO A 127 -18.53 10.28 -16.19
CA PRO A 127 -19.24 10.18 -17.46
C PRO A 127 -20.60 9.50 -17.28
N GLY A 128 -21.68 10.10 -17.80
CA GLY A 128 -23.05 9.62 -17.61
C GLY A 128 -23.77 10.25 -16.40
N LEU A 129 -23.15 10.30 -15.23
CA LEU A 129 -23.75 10.85 -14.00
C LEU A 129 -23.54 12.37 -13.82
N GLY A 130 -22.49 12.93 -14.42
CA GLY A 130 -22.09 14.33 -14.23
C GLY A 130 -21.25 14.53 -12.97
N ARG A 131 -21.24 15.75 -12.42
CA ARG A 131 -20.55 16.05 -11.15
C ARG A 131 -21.27 15.38 -9.98
N ILE A 132 -20.52 14.79 -9.06
CA ILE A 132 -21.05 14.29 -7.79
C ILE A 132 -21.29 15.47 -6.83
N LEU A 133 -22.52 15.61 -6.36
CA LEU A 133 -22.97 16.70 -5.49
C LEU A 133 -22.95 16.32 -4.01
N ALA A 134 -23.28 15.07 -3.69
CA ALA A 134 -23.29 14.57 -2.31
C ALA A 134 -23.14 13.05 -2.28
N ILE A 135 -22.51 12.56 -1.21
CA ILE A 135 -22.38 11.14 -0.91
C ILE A 135 -22.78 10.96 0.55
N GLU A 136 -23.83 10.21 0.82
CA GLU A 136 -24.34 9.97 2.17
C GLU A 136 -24.31 8.46 2.47
N PRO A 137 -23.72 8.04 3.60
CA PRO A 137 -23.82 6.65 4.03
C PRO A 137 -25.25 6.35 4.48
N GLY A 138 -25.70 5.12 4.24
CA GLY A 138 -27.04 4.68 4.60
C GLY A 138 -27.13 3.16 4.65
N GLU A 139 -28.21 2.64 5.27
CA GLU A 139 -28.37 1.21 5.59
C GLU A 139 -28.33 0.29 4.35
N ASN A 140 -28.69 0.80 3.16
CA ASN A 140 -28.73 0.04 1.92
C ASN A 140 -27.49 0.23 1.02
N GLY A 141 -26.34 0.62 1.57
CA GLY A 141 -25.12 0.91 0.80
C GLY A 141 -24.91 2.39 0.48
N GLY A 142 -25.80 3.26 0.95
CA GLY A 142 -25.72 4.72 0.85
C GLY A 142 -26.44 5.33 -0.36
N THR A 143 -26.37 6.66 -0.46
CA THR A 143 -26.93 7.44 -1.57
C THR A 143 -25.82 8.29 -2.18
N VAL A 144 -25.82 8.36 -3.52
CA VAL A 144 -24.87 9.17 -4.29
C VAL A 144 -25.68 10.09 -5.19
N ARG A 145 -25.70 11.39 -4.87
CA ARG A 145 -26.39 12.41 -5.65
C ARG A 145 -25.40 13.02 -6.64
N ALA A 146 -25.72 12.93 -7.93
CA ALA A 146 -24.99 13.56 -9.02
C ALA A 146 -25.90 14.55 -9.77
N GLU A 147 -25.32 15.38 -10.64
CA GLU A 147 -26.05 16.37 -11.44
C GLU A 147 -27.17 15.76 -12.27
N ARG A 148 -26.95 14.56 -12.84
CA ARG A 148 -27.89 13.95 -13.78
C ARG A 148 -28.71 12.81 -13.19
N ALA A 149 -28.37 12.32 -11.99
CA ALA A 149 -29.08 11.23 -11.35
C ALA A 149 -28.76 11.14 -9.85
N THR A 150 -29.66 10.52 -9.09
CA THR A 150 -29.41 10.09 -7.72
C THR A 150 -29.40 8.57 -7.69
N LEU A 151 -28.26 7.99 -7.31
CA LEU A 151 -28.13 6.56 -7.09
C LEU A 151 -28.49 6.25 -5.65
N THR A 152 -29.29 5.20 -5.46
CA THR A 152 -29.61 4.66 -4.15
C THR A 152 -29.11 3.23 -4.09
N GLY A 153 -28.44 2.87 -3.01
CA GLY A 153 -27.93 1.52 -2.85
C GLY A 153 -29.09 0.52 -2.79
N VAL A 154 -28.90 -0.64 -3.42
CA VAL A 154 -29.91 -1.67 -3.52
C VAL A 154 -29.74 -2.62 -2.35
N ARG A 155 -30.82 -2.86 -1.60
CA ARG A 155 -30.86 -3.88 -0.56
C ARG A 155 -30.81 -5.25 -1.21
N THR A 156 -29.67 -5.93 -1.12
CA THR A 156 -29.59 -7.37 -1.40
C THR A 156 -30.12 -8.11 -0.17
N ASP A 157 -31.31 -8.71 -0.31
CA ASP A 157 -31.88 -9.66 0.64
C ASP A 157 -31.09 -10.98 0.63
#